data_AF-A0A1V2EU75-F1
#
_entry.id   AF-A0A1V2EU75-F1
#
_cell.length_a   1.000
_cell.length_b   1.000
_cell.length_c   1.000
_cell.angle_alpha   90.00
_cell.angle_beta   90.00
_cell.angle_gamma   90.00
#
_symmetry.space_group_name_H-M   'P 1'
#
loop_
_entity.id
_entity.type
_entity.pdbx_description
1 polymer ?
#
loop_
_entity_poly.entity_id
_entity_poly.type
_entity_poly.pdbx_seq_one_letter_code
_entity_poly.pdbx_strand_id
1 'polypeptide(L)'
;MPSIQGLARRTYNGFNKGLARVVIPRLLAEPGKSLALRALGEGAGAWTVPASLITPDWICYCVGVGLDATFDMDLAEQCGAQVISFDPTPRAVAYMEGLAHRRPNHRFEPVAVWNSNTTLQFYAPMNNNHVNLSTRDIHATGKYVLVPAETLPSIMARLGHDRIDLLKIDIEGSWDIVIADLAERRIAPKVLCVEFDTPTSPAKVRRAVRSLAGLGLRPIYQQRDNVLFVRDDLLR
;
A
#
# COMPACT_ATOMS: atom_id res chain seq x y z
N MET A 1 5.62 -10.00 31.95
CA MET A 1 6.88 -9.23 31.78
C MET A 1 7.40 -9.46 30.37
N PRO A 2 7.72 -8.42 29.58
CA PRO A 2 8.29 -8.62 28.25
C PRO A 2 9.65 -9.30 28.35
N SER A 3 9.90 -10.32 27.53
CA SER A 3 11.19 -11.02 27.50
C SER A 3 12.32 -10.06 27.08
N ILE A 4 13.55 -10.33 27.54
CA ILE A 4 14.75 -9.53 27.20
C ILE A 4 14.92 -9.43 25.67
N GLN A 5 14.59 -10.49 24.93
CA GLN A 5 14.55 -10.50 23.46
C GLN A 5 13.48 -9.55 22.88
N GLY A 6 12.31 -9.45 23.51
CA GLY A 6 11.25 -8.52 23.12
C GLY A 6 11.61 -7.04 23.35
N LEU A 7 12.39 -6.74 24.39
CA LEU A 7 12.84 -5.38 24.70
C LEU A 7 13.96 -4.92 23.76
N ALA A 8 14.92 -5.80 23.45
CA ALA A 8 15.98 -5.55 22.46
C ALA A 8 15.41 -5.40 21.03
N ARG A 9 14.39 -6.19 20.68
CA ARG A 9 13.70 -6.09 19.39
C ARG A 9 12.92 -4.77 19.28
N ARG A 10 12.22 -4.32 20.32
CA ARG A 10 11.50 -3.03 20.31
C ARG A 10 12.42 -1.81 20.14
N THR A 11 13.57 -1.80 20.81
CA THR A 11 14.57 -0.73 20.70
C THR A 11 15.24 -0.71 19.33
N TYR A 12 15.63 -1.86 18.80
CA TYR A 12 16.12 -1.99 17.42
C TYR A 12 15.08 -1.54 16.38
N ASN A 13 13.81 -1.89 16.61
CA ASN A 13 12.71 -1.55 15.72
C ASN A 13 12.41 -0.05 15.69
N GLY A 14 12.40 0.62 16.85
CA GLY A 14 12.23 2.07 16.94
C GLY A 14 13.37 2.85 16.29
N PHE A 15 14.61 2.39 16.47
CA PHE A 15 15.80 3.01 15.87
C PHE A 15 15.80 2.92 14.34
N ASN A 16 15.49 1.75 13.78
CA ASN A 16 15.41 1.57 12.33
C ASN A 16 14.25 2.36 11.69
N LYS A 17 13.11 2.50 12.39
CA LYS A 17 11.99 3.33 11.94
C LYS A 17 12.38 4.80 11.81
N GLY A 18 13.14 5.32 12.78
CA GLY A 18 13.70 6.67 12.71
C GLY A 18 14.66 6.85 11.53
N LEU A 19 15.53 5.88 11.27
CA LEU A 19 16.52 5.96 10.18
C LEU A 19 15.90 5.86 8.78
N ALA A 20 14.90 5.02 8.56
CA ALA A 20 14.19 4.94 7.27
C ALA A 20 13.56 6.29 6.90
N ARG A 21 12.95 6.97 7.89
CA ARG A 21 12.39 8.32 7.74
C ARG A 21 13.43 9.40 7.39
N VAL A 22 14.71 9.18 7.71
CA VAL A 22 15.81 10.11 7.38
C VAL A 22 16.44 9.80 6.02
N VAL A 23 16.31 8.57 5.51
CA VAL A 23 16.88 8.19 4.21
C VAL A 23 15.97 8.57 3.05
N ILE A 24 14.66 8.40 3.17
CA ILE A 24 13.71 8.71 2.10
C ILE A 24 13.78 10.18 1.65
N PRO A 25 13.87 11.20 2.54
CA PRO A 25 13.97 12.60 2.14
C PRO A 25 15.17 12.87 1.23
N ARG A 26 16.28 12.12 1.40
CA ARG A 26 17.48 12.25 0.57
C ARG A 26 17.36 11.58 -0.80
N LEU A 27 16.32 10.78 -1.01
CA LEU A 27 16.02 10.09 -2.25
C LEU A 27 14.92 10.78 -3.05
N LEU A 28 14.24 11.78 -2.46
CA LEU A 28 13.18 12.52 -3.12
C LEU A 28 13.75 13.24 -4.35
N ALA A 29 13.08 13.05 -5.48
CA ALA A 29 13.26 13.92 -6.62
C ALA A 29 12.58 15.26 -6.32
N GLU A 30 13.17 16.36 -6.81
CA GLU A 30 12.49 17.65 -6.82
C GLU A 30 11.18 17.48 -7.60
N PRO A 31 10.01 17.81 -7.01
CA PRO A 31 8.78 17.82 -7.78
C PRO A 31 8.99 18.77 -8.96
N GLY A 32 8.71 18.32 -10.17
CA GLY A 32 8.63 19.22 -11.32
C GLY A 32 7.73 20.42 -10.95
N LYS A 33 8.06 21.62 -11.42
CA LYS A 33 7.49 22.92 -10.99
C LYS A 33 5.94 23.03 -11.03
N SER A 34 5.19 22.03 -11.49
CA SER A 34 3.74 22.12 -11.72
C SER A 34 2.87 21.04 -11.06
N LEU A 35 3.40 20.06 -10.31
CA LEU A 35 2.56 19.02 -9.73
C LEU A 35 1.85 19.49 -8.45
N ALA A 36 0.59 19.90 -8.56
CA ALA A 36 -0.22 20.28 -7.40
C ALA A 36 -0.64 19.03 -6.60
N LEU A 37 -0.10 18.89 -5.40
CA LEU A 37 -0.42 17.79 -4.49
C LEU A 37 -1.59 18.13 -3.58
N ARG A 38 -2.50 17.18 -3.39
CA ARG A 38 -3.67 17.30 -2.51
C ARG A 38 -3.81 16.04 -1.66
N ALA A 39 -4.18 16.21 -0.39
CA ALA A 39 -4.56 15.11 0.48
C ALA A 39 -5.99 14.65 0.14
N LEU A 40 -6.16 13.34 -0.01
CA LEU A 40 -7.44 12.64 -0.11
C LEU A 40 -7.55 11.67 1.07
N GLY A 41 -8.76 11.43 1.57
CA GLY A 41 -9.05 10.68 2.78
C GLY A 41 -8.93 11.52 4.05
N GLU A 42 -9.17 10.89 5.19
CA GLU A 42 -9.22 11.55 6.50
C GLU A 42 -8.15 11.01 7.46
N GLY A 43 -7.74 11.86 8.40
CA GLY A 43 -6.92 11.46 9.54
C GLY A 43 -5.64 10.70 9.17
N ALA A 44 -5.51 9.48 9.68
CA ALA A 44 -4.34 8.65 9.46
C ALA A 44 -4.39 7.85 8.15
N GLY A 45 -5.57 7.64 7.56
CA GLY A 45 -5.75 6.97 6.26
C GLY A 45 -5.60 7.90 5.06
N ALA A 46 -5.36 9.20 5.29
CA ALA A 46 -5.20 10.17 4.22
C ALA A 46 -3.87 10.00 3.44
N TRP A 47 -3.94 10.13 2.12
CA TRP A 47 -2.79 10.10 1.21
C TRP A 47 -2.71 11.37 0.38
N THR A 48 -1.49 11.89 0.25
CA THR A 48 -1.20 13.04 -0.61
C THR A 48 -0.85 12.54 -2.01
N VAL A 49 -1.60 12.99 -3.02
CA VAL A 49 -1.49 12.56 -4.43
C VAL A 49 -1.63 13.75 -5.38
N PRO A 50 -1.18 13.64 -6.65
CA PRO A 50 -1.41 14.67 -7.65
C PRO A 50 -2.84 14.59 -8.20
N ALA A 51 -3.82 14.97 -7.36
CA ALA A 51 -5.25 14.75 -7.64
C ALA A 51 -5.74 15.39 -8.95
N SER A 52 -5.07 16.44 -9.44
CA SER A 52 -5.39 17.09 -10.72
C SER A 52 -5.06 16.24 -11.96
N LEU A 53 -4.23 15.20 -11.83
CA LEU A 53 -3.93 14.26 -12.91
C LEU A 53 -4.96 13.14 -13.01
N ILE A 54 -5.69 12.86 -11.93
CA ILE A 54 -6.58 11.71 -11.82
C ILE A 54 -7.87 12.01 -12.57
N THR A 55 -8.18 11.18 -13.56
CA THR A 55 -9.37 11.32 -14.42
C THR A 55 -10.31 10.12 -14.27
N PRO A 56 -11.58 10.22 -14.68
CA PRO A 56 -12.55 9.13 -14.52
C PRO A 56 -12.21 7.81 -15.25
N ASP A 57 -11.33 7.85 -16.24
CA ASP A 57 -10.83 6.65 -16.94
C ASP A 57 -9.64 5.97 -16.23
N TRP A 58 -9.17 6.53 -15.12
CA TRP A 58 -8.09 5.91 -14.34
C TRP A 58 -8.58 4.67 -13.61
N ILE A 59 -7.73 3.64 -13.66
CA ILE A 59 -7.88 2.41 -12.88
C ILE A 59 -7.00 2.53 -11.65
N CYS A 60 -7.62 2.67 -10.48
CA CYS A 60 -6.97 2.84 -9.19
C CYS A 60 -7.10 1.55 -8.37
N TYR A 61 -5.98 0.93 -8.02
CA TYR A 61 -5.93 -0.23 -7.14
C TYR A 61 -5.46 0.20 -5.75
N CYS A 62 -6.25 -0.07 -4.71
CA CYS A 62 -5.92 0.24 -3.34
C CYS A 62 -5.75 -1.03 -2.52
N VAL A 63 -4.50 -1.39 -2.21
CA VAL A 63 -4.15 -2.60 -1.46
C VAL A 63 -3.95 -2.26 0.00
N GLY A 64 -4.72 -2.92 0.87
CA GLY A 64 -4.75 -2.66 2.31
C GLY A 64 -5.75 -1.56 2.65
N VAL A 65 -6.98 -1.96 2.92
CA VAL A 65 -8.05 -1.05 3.36
C VAL A 65 -8.00 -0.86 4.87
N GLY A 66 -7.72 -1.95 5.61
CA GLY A 66 -7.81 -1.95 7.06
C GLY A 66 -9.23 -1.57 7.52
N LEU A 67 -9.34 -0.47 8.27
CA LEU A 67 -10.62 0.05 8.76
C LEU A 67 -10.86 1.49 8.32
N ASP A 68 -10.19 1.90 7.25
CA ASP A 68 -10.28 3.26 6.72
C ASP A 68 -10.19 3.23 5.18
N ALA A 69 -11.36 3.28 4.55
CA ALA A 69 -11.47 3.40 3.09
C ALA A 69 -11.64 4.85 2.63
N THR A 70 -11.43 5.86 3.48
CA THR A 70 -11.73 7.27 3.13
C THR A 70 -10.94 7.75 1.91
N PHE A 71 -9.67 7.37 1.78
CA PHE A 71 -8.87 7.65 0.59
C PHE A 71 -9.46 6.99 -0.67
N ASP A 72 -9.82 5.72 -0.58
CA ASP A 72 -10.41 4.93 -1.66
C ASP A 72 -11.74 5.54 -2.13
N MET A 73 -12.58 5.99 -1.19
CA MET A 73 -13.83 6.67 -1.47
C MET A 73 -13.60 8.04 -2.09
N ASP A 74 -12.63 8.82 -1.60
CA ASP A 74 -12.30 10.14 -2.15
C ASP A 74 -11.76 10.04 -3.59
N LEU A 75 -10.98 9.00 -3.91
CA LEU A 75 -10.59 8.73 -5.30
C LEU A 75 -11.80 8.49 -6.19
N ALA A 76 -12.78 7.71 -5.72
CA ALA A 76 -13.99 7.43 -6.47
C ALA A 76 -14.88 8.67 -6.58
N GLU A 77 -15.09 9.42 -5.51
CA GLU A 77 -16.06 10.51 -5.44
C GLU A 77 -15.52 11.83 -5.98
N GLN A 78 -14.32 12.23 -5.54
CA GLN A 78 -13.76 13.53 -5.86
C GLN A 78 -13.01 13.54 -7.18
N CYS A 79 -12.45 12.39 -7.59
CA CYS A 79 -11.72 12.27 -8.86
C CYS A 79 -12.51 11.49 -9.93
N GLY A 80 -13.60 10.81 -9.57
CA GLY A 80 -14.41 10.02 -10.51
C GLY A 80 -13.74 8.74 -11.01
N ALA A 81 -12.57 8.36 -10.47
CA ALA A 81 -11.78 7.23 -10.95
C ALA A 81 -12.48 5.89 -10.70
N GLN A 82 -12.08 4.85 -11.43
CA GLN A 82 -12.49 3.48 -11.15
C GLN A 82 -11.60 2.90 -10.05
N VAL A 83 -12.16 2.66 -8.87
CA VAL A 83 -11.40 2.25 -7.68
C VAL A 83 -11.72 0.80 -7.33
N ILE A 84 -10.67 -0.01 -7.18
CA ILE A 84 -10.76 -1.38 -6.71
C ILE A 84 -9.91 -1.49 -5.45
N SER A 85 -10.57 -1.78 -4.33
CA SER A 85 -9.94 -1.93 -3.02
C SER A 85 -9.77 -3.41 -2.68
N PHE A 86 -8.61 -3.76 -2.14
CA PHE A 86 -8.21 -5.13 -1.81
C PHE A 86 -7.84 -5.24 -0.35
N ASP A 87 -8.54 -6.08 0.40
CA ASP A 87 -8.15 -6.45 1.74
C ASP A 87 -8.75 -7.80 2.14
N PRO A 88 -7.93 -8.83 2.39
CA PRO A 88 -8.43 -10.15 2.74
C PRO A 88 -8.81 -10.28 4.22
N THR A 89 -8.51 -9.29 5.05
CA THR A 89 -8.64 -9.44 6.50
C THR A 89 -10.12 -9.44 6.90
N PRO A 90 -10.60 -10.38 7.73
CA PRO A 90 -12.02 -10.45 8.11
C PRO A 90 -12.57 -9.14 8.69
N ARG A 91 -11.73 -8.35 9.36
CA ARG A 91 -12.11 -7.03 9.89
C ARG A 91 -12.34 -6.01 8.79
N ALA A 92 -11.47 -5.94 7.78
CA ALA A 92 -11.67 -5.06 6.64
C ALA A 92 -12.87 -5.48 5.80
N VAL A 93 -13.09 -6.79 5.62
CA VAL A 93 -14.29 -7.31 4.95
C VAL A 93 -15.55 -6.84 5.67
N ALA A 94 -15.65 -7.06 6.99
CA ALA A 94 -16.79 -6.62 7.77
C ALA A 94 -16.98 -5.09 7.76
N TYR A 95 -15.86 -4.34 7.78
CA TYR A 95 -15.89 -2.88 7.66
C TYR A 95 -16.47 -2.43 6.32
N MET A 96 -15.99 -3.01 5.21
CA MET A 96 -16.46 -2.67 3.86
C MET A 96 -17.90 -3.11 3.60
N GLU A 97 -18.34 -4.24 4.17
CA GLU A 97 -19.74 -4.68 4.12
C GLU A 97 -20.67 -3.77 4.90
N GLY A 98 -20.19 -3.16 5.99
CA GLY A 98 -20.95 -2.22 6.81
C GLY A 98 -21.11 -0.82 6.22
N LEU A 99 -20.42 -0.49 5.12
CA LEU A 99 -20.53 0.82 4.48
C LEU A 99 -21.90 0.97 3.80
N ALA A 100 -22.71 1.90 4.30
CA ALA A 100 -24.09 2.12 3.86
C ALA A 100 -24.22 2.53 2.38
N HIS A 101 -23.15 3.07 1.78
CA HIS A 101 -23.21 3.61 0.43
C HIS A 101 -22.06 3.04 -0.40
N ARG A 102 -22.36 2.09 -1.29
CA ARG A 102 -21.45 1.69 -2.37
C ARG A 102 -21.41 2.78 -3.44
N ARG A 103 -20.26 3.01 -4.07
CA ARG A 103 -20.14 3.91 -5.22
C ARG A 103 -20.18 3.10 -6.51
N PRO A 104 -20.78 3.61 -7.60
CA PRO A 104 -20.86 2.87 -8.86
C PRO A 104 -19.48 2.57 -9.47
N ASN A 105 -18.51 3.43 -9.18
CA ASN A 105 -17.12 3.33 -9.61
C ASN A 105 -16.18 2.79 -8.53
N HIS A 106 -16.71 2.16 -7.47
CA HIS A 106 -15.92 1.50 -6.43
C HIS A 106 -16.28 0.01 -6.35
N ARG A 107 -15.26 -0.84 -6.25
CA ARG A 107 -15.40 -2.27 -5.97
C ARG A 107 -14.48 -2.68 -4.84
N PHE A 108 -14.95 -3.56 -3.96
CA PHE A 108 -14.13 -4.23 -2.97
C PHE A 108 -13.93 -5.71 -3.32
N GLU A 109 -12.71 -6.22 -3.14
CA GLU A 109 -12.34 -7.61 -3.36
C GLU A 109 -11.62 -8.16 -2.11
N PRO A 110 -12.15 -9.21 -1.45
CA PRO A 110 -11.57 -9.76 -0.23
C PRO A 110 -10.38 -10.69 -0.52
N VAL A 111 -9.37 -10.19 -1.24
CA VAL A 111 -8.20 -10.94 -1.70
C VAL A 111 -6.91 -10.21 -1.33
N ALA A 112 -5.87 -10.96 -0.99
CA ALA A 112 -4.53 -10.43 -0.80
C ALA A 112 -3.87 -10.19 -2.16
N VAL A 113 -3.17 -9.06 -2.32
CA VAL A 113 -2.26 -8.87 -3.46
C VAL A 113 -0.89 -9.45 -3.10
N TRP A 114 -0.37 -10.34 -3.95
CA TRP A 114 0.85 -11.09 -3.68
C TRP A 114 1.67 -11.35 -4.96
N ASN A 115 2.80 -12.05 -4.85
CA ASN A 115 3.66 -12.40 -5.99
C ASN A 115 3.33 -13.76 -6.65
N SER A 116 2.36 -14.50 -6.12
CA SER A 116 1.87 -15.76 -6.69
C SER A 116 0.39 -15.97 -6.37
N ASN A 117 -0.36 -16.62 -7.27
CA ASN A 117 -1.72 -17.06 -6.97
C ASN A 117 -1.64 -18.24 -6.00
N THR A 118 -2.13 -18.05 -4.78
CA THR A 118 -2.01 -19.04 -3.71
C THR A 118 -3.04 -18.80 -2.61
N THR A 119 -2.99 -19.60 -1.56
CA THR A 119 -3.67 -19.32 -0.30
C THR A 119 -2.62 -18.98 0.74
N LEU A 120 -2.72 -17.79 1.34
CA LEU A 120 -1.80 -17.33 2.38
C LEU A 120 -2.37 -17.59 3.78
N GLN A 121 -1.47 -17.91 4.70
CA GLN A 121 -1.78 -17.92 6.14
C GLN A 121 -1.52 -16.52 6.71
N PHE A 122 -2.57 -15.86 7.16
CA PHE A 122 -2.47 -14.59 7.88
C PHE A 122 -2.66 -14.86 9.38
N TYR A 123 -1.68 -14.47 10.19
CA TYR A 123 -1.72 -14.66 11.63
C TYR A 123 -2.47 -13.51 12.31
N ALA A 124 -3.38 -13.86 13.21
CA ALA A 124 -4.13 -12.88 13.99
C ALA A 124 -3.29 -12.32 15.16
N PRO A 125 -3.39 -11.00 15.45
CA PRO A 125 -2.76 -10.45 16.65
C PRO A 125 -3.40 -11.04 17.92
N MET A 126 -2.62 -11.16 19.00
CA MET A 126 -3.09 -11.67 20.30
C MET A 126 -4.24 -10.85 20.92
N ASN A 127 -4.36 -9.58 20.54
CA ASN A 127 -5.33 -8.64 21.11
C ASN A 127 -6.34 -8.21 20.02
N ASN A 128 -7.64 -8.40 20.29
CA ASN A 128 -8.75 -7.99 19.42
C ASN A 128 -8.76 -6.48 19.07
N ASN A 129 -7.96 -5.65 19.73
CA ASN A 129 -7.85 -4.21 19.46
C ASN A 129 -6.79 -3.84 18.40
N HIS A 130 -5.93 -4.77 17.97
CA HIS A 130 -5.00 -4.52 16.86
C HIS A 130 -5.64 -4.97 15.54
N VAL A 131 -5.64 -4.08 14.57
CA VAL A 131 -6.36 -4.20 13.29
C VAL A 131 -5.58 -5.05 12.29
N ASN A 132 -4.26 -5.07 12.40
CA ASN A 132 -3.40 -5.60 11.37
C ASN A 132 -3.16 -7.10 11.53
N LEU A 133 -3.44 -7.85 10.46
CA LEU A 133 -3.03 -9.24 10.31
C LEU A 133 -1.67 -9.28 9.59
N SER A 134 -0.76 -10.15 10.03
CA SER A 134 0.57 -10.28 9.44
C SER A 134 0.73 -11.62 8.72
N THR A 135 1.49 -11.62 7.64
CA THR A 135 1.94 -12.84 6.93
C THR A 135 2.95 -13.67 7.75
N ARG A 136 3.37 -13.18 8.92
CA ARG A 136 4.28 -13.87 9.84
C ARG A 136 3.62 -13.98 11.21
N ASP A 137 3.88 -15.07 11.93
CA ASP A 137 3.42 -15.20 13.32
C ASP A 137 4.27 -14.33 14.26
N ILE A 138 4.14 -13.01 14.11
CA ILE A 138 4.82 -12.00 14.93
C ILE A 138 4.45 -12.11 16.42
N HIS A 139 3.40 -12.84 16.75
CA HIS A 139 2.86 -12.98 18.10
C HIS A 139 2.93 -14.40 18.68
N ALA A 140 3.45 -15.38 17.92
CA ALA A 140 3.53 -16.79 18.31
C ALA A 140 2.19 -17.37 18.82
N THR A 141 1.07 -16.99 18.20
CA THR A 141 -0.27 -17.42 18.64
C THR A 141 -0.70 -18.75 18.04
N GLY A 142 -0.13 -19.13 16.90
CA GLY A 142 -0.58 -20.27 16.10
C GLY A 142 -1.99 -20.10 15.48
N LYS A 143 -2.70 -18.99 15.73
CA LYS A 143 -4.01 -18.71 15.15
C LYS A 143 -3.84 -17.98 13.82
N TYR A 144 -4.25 -18.64 12.74
CA TYR A 144 -4.21 -18.08 11.40
C TYR A 144 -5.57 -18.18 10.71
N VAL A 145 -5.78 -17.29 9.74
CA VAL A 145 -6.83 -17.39 8.74
C VAL A 145 -6.20 -17.66 7.38
N LEU A 146 -6.85 -18.51 6.59
CA LEU A 146 -6.47 -18.75 5.21
C LEU A 146 -7.19 -17.74 4.32
N VAL A 147 -6.42 -17.01 3.52
CA VAL A 147 -6.96 -16.01 2.62
C VAL A 147 -6.48 -16.25 1.20
N PRO A 148 -7.35 -16.04 0.18
CA PRO A 148 -6.92 -16.09 -1.20
C PRO A 148 -5.92 -14.95 -1.44
N ALA A 149 -4.90 -15.25 -2.24
CA ALA A 149 -3.91 -14.30 -2.67
C ALA A 149 -3.73 -14.41 -4.18
N GLU A 150 -3.75 -13.28 -4.86
CA GLU A 150 -3.62 -13.19 -6.31
C GLU A 150 -2.49 -12.24 -6.70
N THR A 151 -1.89 -12.50 -7.85
CA THR A 151 -0.94 -11.58 -8.48
C THR A 151 -1.69 -10.44 -9.16
N LEU A 152 -1.04 -9.26 -9.25
CA LEU A 152 -1.60 -8.13 -9.99
C LEU A 152 -1.97 -8.49 -11.44
N PRO A 153 -1.16 -9.22 -12.24
CA PRO A 153 -1.56 -9.67 -13.56
C PRO A 153 -2.83 -10.53 -13.58
N SER A 154 -3.02 -11.41 -12.58
CA SER A 154 -4.21 -12.27 -12.54
C SER A 154 -5.46 -11.47 -12.23
N ILE A 155 -5.35 -10.52 -11.30
CA ILE A 155 -6.42 -9.56 -10.98
C ILE A 155 -6.74 -8.72 -12.22
N MET A 156 -5.73 -8.13 -12.87
CA MET A 156 -5.88 -7.33 -14.08
C MET A 156 -6.58 -8.12 -15.20
N ALA A 157 -6.14 -9.34 -15.48
CA ALA A 157 -6.74 -10.20 -16.49
C ALA A 157 -8.21 -10.52 -16.19
N ARG A 158 -8.53 -10.87 -14.93
CA ARG A 158 -9.89 -11.17 -14.48
C ARG A 158 -10.82 -9.95 -14.53
N LEU A 159 -10.27 -8.76 -14.28
CA LEU A 159 -11.01 -7.50 -14.32
C LEU A 159 -11.03 -6.86 -15.73
N GLY A 160 -10.30 -7.42 -16.70
CA GLY A 160 -10.21 -6.86 -18.05
C GLY A 160 -9.41 -5.55 -18.12
N HIS A 161 -8.49 -5.35 -17.18
CA HIS A 161 -7.64 -4.15 -17.12
C HIS A 161 -6.29 -4.44 -17.79
N ASP A 162 -5.84 -3.52 -18.65
CA ASP A 162 -4.52 -3.58 -19.30
C ASP A 162 -3.48 -2.69 -18.62
N ARG A 163 -3.91 -1.85 -17.68
CA ARG A 163 -3.09 -0.92 -16.92
C ARG A 163 -3.58 -0.74 -15.49
N ILE A 164 -2.69 -0.20 -14.68
CA ILE A 164 -3.01 0.40 -13.38
C ILE A 164 -2.52 1.84 -13.45
N ASP A 165 -3.39 2.81 -13.25
CA ASP A 165 -3.01 4.22 -13.29
C ASP A 165 -2.50 4.68 -11.91
N LEU A 166 -3.20 4.30 -10.84
CA LEU A 166 -2.76 4.53 -9.47
C LEU A 166 -2.73 3.21 -8.69
N LEU A 167 -1.64 2.94 -7.97
CA LEU A 167 -1.54 1.82 -7.04
C LEU A 167 -1.21 2.33 -5.63
N LYS A 168 -2.03 2.00 -4.64
CA LYS A 168 -1.71 2.16 -3.21
C LYS A 168 -1.30 0.82 -2.62
N ILE A 169 -0.20 0.79 -1.88
CA ILE A 169 0.31 -0.37 -1.13
C ILE A 169 0.44 0.04 0.34
N ASP A 170 -0.53 -0.36 1.14
CA ASP A 170 -0.70 0.01 2.54
C ASP A 170 -0.88 -1.28 3.38
N ILE A 171 0.18 -2.10 3.38
CA ILE A 171 0.14 -3.47 3.92
C ILE A 171 1.34 -3.73 4.86
N GLU A 172 1.06 -4.34 6.01
CA GLU A 172 2.08 -4.65 7.00
C GLU A 172 3.01 -5.79 6.52
N GLY A 173 4.32 -5.51 6.53
CA GLY A 173 5.39 -6.52 6.38
C GLY A 173 5.53 -7.18 5.00
N SER A 174 4.77 -6.73 3.99
CA SER A 174 4.66 -7.41 2.69
C SER A 174 4.85 -6.50 1.47
N TRP A 175 4.99 -5.20 1.66
CA TRP A 175 5.15 -4.22 0.58
C TRP A 175 6.36 -4.51 -0.32
N ASP A 176 7.44 -5.10 0.21
CA ASP A 176 8.65 -5.39 -0.57
C ASP A 176 8.47 -6.53 -1.57
N ILE A 177 7.61 -7.49 -1.22
CA ILE A 177 7.28 -8.61 -2.09
C ILE A 177 6.46 -8.11 -3.28
N VAL A 178 5.47 -7.24 -3.01
CA VAL A 178 4.67 -6.62 -4.06
C VAL A 178 5.53 -5.70 -4.95
N ILE A 179 6.41 -4.87 -4.38
CA ILE A 179 7.32 -4.03 -5.17
C ILE A 179 8.29 -4.86 -6.02
N ALA A 180 8.80 -5.97 -5.49
CA ALA A 180 9.66 -6.86 -6.26
C ALA A 180 8.90 -7.47 -7.46
N ASP A 181 7.65 -7.88 -7.25
CA ASP A 181 6.78 -8.42 -8.31
C ASP A 181 6.45 -7.35 -9.37
N LEU A 182 6.17 -6.10 -8.97
CA LEU A 182 6.01 -4.98 -9.91
C LEU A 182 7.25 -4.82 -10.81
N ALA A 183 8.44 -4.87 -10.22
CA ALA A 183 9.70 -4.70 -10.94
C ALA A 183 10.00 -5.87 -11.88
N GLU A 184 9.78 -7.11 -11.42
CA GLU A 184 9.96 -8.32 -12.20
C GLU A 184 9.02 -8.34 -13.42
N ARG A 185 7.76 -7.98 -13.21
CA ARG A 185 6.71 -8.03 -14.23
C ARG A 185 6.57 -6.75 -15.06
N ARG A 186 7.39 -5.73 -14.77
CA ARG A 186 7.37 -4.41 -15.44
C ARG A 186 6.01 -3.71 -15.36
N ILE A 187 5.31 -3.86 -14.24
CA ILE A 187 4.05 -3.16 -13.97
C ILE A 187 4.38 -1.77 -13.43
N ALA A 188 4.20 -0.74 -14.25
CA ALA A 188 4.59 0.64 -13.94
C ALA A 188 3.36 1.57 -13.92
N PRO A 189 2.69 1.72 -12.75
CA PRO A 189 1.60 2.67 -12.62
C PRO A 189 2.08 4.12 -12.84
N LYS A 190 1.15 5.02 -13.13
CA LYS A 190 1.44 6.47 -13.24
C LYS A 190 1.78 7.06 -11.88
N VAL A 191 1.02 6.64 -10.85
CA VAL A 191 1.17 7.06 -9.46
C VAL A 191 1.24 5.82 -8.57
N LEU A 192 2.20 5.79 -7.66
CA LEU A 192 2.37 4.72 -6.69
C LEU A 192 2.48 5.29 -5.28
N CYS A 193 1.59 4.88 -4.39
CA CYS A 193 1.60 5.20 -2.98
C CYS A 193 2.09 3.97 -2.21
N VAL A 194 3.14 4.11 -1.38
CA VAL A 194 3.66 3.00 -0.57
C VAL A 194 3.82 3.44 0.87
N GLU A 195 3.25 2.66 1.80
CA GLU A 195 3.59 2.76 3.22
C GLU A 195 4.78 1.83 3.48
N PHE A 196 5.93 2.40 3.85
CA PHE A 196 7.07 1.61 4.29
C PHE A 196 6.91 1.22 5.76
N ASP A 197 5.86 0.43 6.05
CA ASP A 197 5.49 0.05 7.41
C ASP A 197 6.52 -0.88 8.08
N THR A 198 6.60 -0.73 9.41
CA THR A 198 7.31 -1.52 10.41
C THR A 198 8.83 -1.63 10.15
N PRO A 199 9.65 -2.03 11.14
CA PRO A 199 11.05 -1.60 11.23
C PRO A 199 11.87 -2.15 10.08
N THR A 200 12.02 -1.30 9.08
CA THR A 200 12.60 -1.64 7.80
C THR A 200 14.01 -1.08 7.77
N SER A 201 14.97 -1.91 7.36
CA SER A 201 16.33 -1.43 7.23
C SER A 201 16.43 -0.40 6.10
N PRO A 202 17.24 0.67 6.25
CA PRO A 202 17.46 1.63 5.18
C PRO A 202 17.92 1.00 3.86
N ALA A 203 18.66 -0.11 3.94
CA ALA A 203 19.08 -0.87 2.77
C ALA A 203 17.91 -1.48 1.99
N LYS A 204 16.87 -1.95 2.70
CA LYS A 204 15.65 -2.50 2.09
C LYS A 204 14.84 -1.41 1.40
N VAL A 205 14.65 -0.24 2.03
CA VAL A 205 14.03 0.93 1.39
C VAL A 205 14.79 1.35 0.13
N ARG A 206 16.12 1.51 0.22
CA ARG A 206 16.96 1.88 -0.93
C ARG A 206 16.90 0.86 -2.06
N ARG A 207 16.72 -0.43 -1.77
CA ARG A 207 16.53 -1.46 -2.79
C ARG A 207 15.20 -1.26 -3.49
N ALA A 208 14.11 -1.09 -2.74
CA ALA A 208 12.78 -0.85 -3.28
C ALA A 208 12.73 0.41 -4.14
N VAL A 209 13.26 1.53 -3.64
CA VAL A 209 13.34 2.80 -4.41
C VAL A 209 14.14 2.61 -5.70
N ARG A 210 15.24 1.85 -5.69
CA ARG A 210 16.00 1.55 -6.92
C ARG A 210 15.22 0.69 -7.90
N SER A 211 14.51 -0.33 -7.42
CA SER A 211 13.65 -1.16 -8.27
C SER A 211 12.55 -0.32 -8.93
N LEU A 212 11.90 0.56 -8.16
CA LEU A 212 10.89 1.49 -8.66
C LEU A 212 11.47 2.50 -9.66
N ALA A 213 12.67 3.03 -9.40
CA ALA A 213 13.35 3.90 -10.35
C ALA A 213 13.65 3.19 -11.68
N GLY A 214 13.91 1.87 -11.67
CA GLY A 214 14.05 1.06 -12.89
C GLY A 214 12.76 0.93 -13.70
N LEU A 215 11.60 1.22 -13.10
CA LEU A 215 10.30 1.33 -13.77
C LEU A 215 9.95 2.78 -14.17
N GLY A 216 10.87 3.73 -13.95
CA GLY A 216 10.63 5.15 -14.18
C GLY A 216 9.81 5.83 -13.08
N LEU A 217 9.66 5.23 -11.90
CA LEU A 217 8.94 5.82 -10.77
C LEU A 217 9.91 6.55 -9.83
N ARG A 218 9.63 7.84 -9.54
CA ARG A 218 10.42 8.67 -8.64
C ARG A 218 9.64 9.01 -7.38
N PRO A 219 10.24 8.88 -6.18
CA PRO A 219 9.61 9.41 -4.99
C PRO A 219 9.65 10.94 -5.06
N ILE A 220 8.52 11.61 -4.91
CA ILE A 220 8.42 13.08 -4.98
C ILE A 220 7.90 13.71 -3.71
N TYR A 221 7.28 12.91 -2.84
CA TYR A 221 6.72 13.38 -1.58
C TYR A 221 6.75 12.28 -0.53
N GLN A 222 6.94 12.67 0.72
CA GLN A 222 6.89 11.79 1.86
C GLN A 222 6.13 12.46 3.00
N GLN A 223 5.24 11.70 3.64
CA GLN A 223 4.60 12.07 4.89
C GLN A 223 4.71 10.90 5.87
N ARG A 224 5.53 11.06 6.91
CA ARG A 224 5.85 9.98 7.86
C ARG A 224 6.42 8.75 7.12
N ASP A 225 5.68 7.65 7.11
CA ASP A 225 6.08 6.38 6.50
C ASP A 225 5.48 6.21 5.07
N ASN A 226 4.58 7.12 4.67
CA ASN A 226 3.92 7.15 3.37
C ASN A 226 4.80 7.88 2.36
N VAL A 227 5.04 7.24 1.22
CA VAL A 227 5.83 7.81 0.13
C VAL A 227 5.02 7.76 -1.16
N LEU A 228 4.94 8.92 -1.81
CA LEU A 228 4.34 9.08 -3.13
C LEU A 228 5.43 9.00 -4.18
N PHE A 229 5.24 8.08 -5.13
CA PHE A 229 6.03 7.96 -6.34
C PHE A 229 5.19 8.36 -7.56
N VAL A 230 5.82 9.04 -8.50
CA VAL A 230 5.21 9.44 -9.78
C VAL A 230 6.12 9.04 -10.93
N ARG A 231 5.52 8.63 -12.05
CA ARG A 231 6.26 8.20 -13.24
C ARG A 231 6.95 9.40 -13.94
N ASP A 232 8.17 9.18 -14.41
CA ASP A 232 9.08 10.20 -14.94
C ASP A 232 8.47 11.02 -16.10
N ASP A 233 7.56 10.45 -16.89
CA ASP A 233 6.86 11.12 -17.98
C ASP A 233 5.84 12.17 -17.51
N LEU A 234 5.38 12.09 -16.27
CA LEU A 234 4.41 13.02 -15.67
C LEU A 234 5.09 14.16 -14.88
N LEU A 235 6.41 14.13 -14.75
CA LEU A 235 7.19 15.14 -14.00
C LEU A 235 7.85 16.19 -14.91
N ARG A 236 7.66 16.07 -16.23
CA ARG A 236 8.30 16.91 -17.25
C ARG A 236 7.42 18.07 -17.69
#